data_AF-A0A926IBB0-F1
#
_entry.id   AF-A0A926IBB0-F1
#
_cell.length_a   1.000
_cell.length_b   1.000
_cell.length_c   1.000
_cell.angle_alpha   90.00
_cell.angle_beta   90.00
_cell.angle_gamma   90.00
#
_symmetry.space_group_name_H-M   'P 1'
#
loop_
_entity.id
_entity.type
_entity.pdbx_description
1 polymer ?
#
loop_
_entity_poly.entity_id
_entity_poly.type
_entity_poly.pdbx_seq_one_letter_code
_entity_poly.pdbx_strand_id
1 'polypeptide(L)'
;MKEFWNTIQLAFAAVGGWLGYFLGGCDGLLYALIAFVAIDYITGVMCAIADKSLSSEVGFKGICRKVLIFLLVGIGNIIDVQVLGAPGVLRTAVIFFYLSNEGVSLLENAAHLGLPVPDAIKTVLEQLHDRSDGKEGQ
;
A
#
# COMPACT_ATOMS: atom_id res chain seq x y z
N MET A 1 -18.35 -3.68 -32.21
CA MET A 1 -17.27 -4.26 -31.37
C MET A 1 -16.02 -3.39 -31.31
N LYS A 2 -15.47 -2.92 -32.44
CA LYS A 2 -14.29 -2.02 -32.45
C LYS A 2 -14.52 -0.71 -31.69
N GLU A 3 -15.66 -0.06 -31.90
CA GLU A 3 -16.06 1.15 -31.16
C GLU A 3 -16.12 0.91 -29.64
N PHE A 4 -16.73 -0.19 -29.20
CA PHE A 4 -16.81 -0.57 -27.79
C PHE A 4 -15.42 -0.77 -27.16
N TRP A 5 -14.52 -1.46 -27.87
CA TRP A 5 -13.15 -1.68 -27.41
C TRP A 5 -12.35 -0.37 -27.35
N ASN A 6 -12.49 0.50 -28.35
CA ASN A 6 -11.86 1.82 -28.37
C ASN A 6 -12.35 2.70 -27.22
N THR A 7 -13.64 2.70 -26.90
CA THR A 7 -14.20 3.46 -25.77
C THR A 7 -13.59 2.99 -24.44
N ILE A 8 -13.48 1.67 -24.25
CA ILE A 8 -12.84 1.10 -23.05
C ILE A 8 -11.37 1.52 -22.97
N GLN A 9 -10.62 1.38 -24.06
CA GLN A 9 -9.21 1.78 -24.11
C GLN A 9 -9.03 3.27 -23.83
N LEU A 10 -9.89 4.13 -24.38
CA LEU A 10 -9.86 5.57 -24.14
C LEU A 10 -10.12 5.89 -22.66
N ALA A 11 -11.10 5.23 -22.04
CA ALA A 11 -11.40 5.41 -20.63
C ALA A 11 -10.20 5.00 -19.75
N PHE A 12 -9.60 3.83 -20.00
CA PHE A 12 -8.41 3.39 -19.26
C PHE A 12 -7.20 4.30 -19.49
N ALA A 13 -7.00 4.79 -20.72
CA ALA A 13 -5.92 5.72 -21.02
C ALA A 13 -6.12 7.06 -20.31
N ALA A 14 -7.35 7.59 -20.28
CA ALA A 14 -7.67 8.83 -19.59
C ALA A 14 -7.49 8.70 -18.07
N VAL A 15 -8.03 7.63 -17.48
CA VAL A 15 -7.88 7.36 -16.04
C VAL A 15 -6.43 7.08 -15.67
N GLY A 16 -5.73 6.27 -16.47
CA GLY A 16 -4.31 5.97 -16.25
C GLY A 16 -3.41 7.19 -16.40
N GLY A 17 -3.70 8.05 -17.39
CA GLY A 17 -2.99 9.32 -17.58
C GLY A 17 -3.21 10.29 -16.41
N TRP A 18 -4.46 10.42 -15.95
CA TRP A 18 -4.78 11.22 -14.76
C TRP A 18 -4.10 10.66 -13.51
N LEU A 19 -4.17 9.35 -13.28
CA LEU A 19 -3.52 8.70 -12.14
C LEU A 19 -2.00 8.86 -12.18
N GLY A 20 -1.38 8.71 -13.34
CA GLY A 20 0.04 8.94 -13.53
C GLY A 20 0.43 10.38 -13.20
N TYR A 21 -0.36 11.37 -13.63
CA TYR A 21 -0.17 12.77 -13.26
C TYR A 21 -0.34 12.99 -11.75
N PHE A 22 -1.43 12.49 -11.17
CA PHE A 22 -1.76 12.65 -9.75
C PHE A 22 -0.68 12.06 -8.84
N LEU A 23 -0.22 10.85 -9.16
CA LEU A 23 0.81 10.15 -8.40
C LEU A 23 2.23 10.67 -8.65
N GLY A 24 2.44 11.64 -9.54
CA GLY A 24 3.75 12.25 -9.80
C GLY A 24 4.65 11.46 -10.74
N GLY A 25 4.08 10.61 -11.59
CA GLY A 25 4.79 9.77 -12.56
C GLY A 25 4.99 8.32 -12.12
N CYS A 26 5.44 7.49 -13.05
CA CYS A 26 5.70 6.06 -12.85
C CYS A 26 7.21 5.80 -12.78
N ASP A 27 7.81 6.05 -11.62
CA ASP A 27 9.23 5.77 -11.36
C ASP A 27 9.41 4.53 -10.48
N GLY A 28 10.68 4.16 -10.25
CA GLY A 28 11.05 2.97 -9.47
C GLY A 28 10.51 2.96 -8.04
N LEU A 29 10.35 4.11 -7.39
CA LEU A 29 9.81 4.16 -6.03
C LEU A 29 8.32 3.84 -6.01
N LEU A 30 7.56 4.41 -6.97
CA LEU A 30 6.15 4.07 -7.10
C LEU A 30 5.96 2.59 -7.47
N TYR A 31 6.78 2.04 -8.37
CA TYR A 31 6.74 0.62 -8.69
C TYR A 31 7.06 -0.27 -7.49
N ALA A 32 8.05 0.10 -6.67
CA ALA A 32 8.37 -0.62 -5.45
C ALA A 32 7.20 -0.61 -4.46
N LEU A 33 6.56 0.54 -4.26
CA LEU A 33 5.38 0.64 -3.39
C LEU A 33 4.23 -0.23 -3.89
N ILE A 34 3.94 -0.21 -5.19
CA ILE A 34 2.89 -1.06 -5.79
C ILE A 34 3.21 -2.54 -5.54
N ALA A 35 4.46 -2.96 -5.75
CA ALA A 35 4.87 -4.34 -5.52
C ALA A 35 4.72 -4.74 -4.05
N PHE A 36 5.16 -3.90 -3.10
CA PHE A 36 5.02 -4.16 -1.67
C PHE A 36 3.55 -4.27 -1.26
N VAL A 37 2.72 -3.31 -1.68
CA VAL A 37 1.27 -3.32 -1.40
C VAL A 37 0.59 -4.57 -1.95
N ALA A 38 0.94 -4.98 -3.18
CA ALA A 38 0.36 -6.15 -3.82
C ALA A 38 0.78 -7.45 -3.12
N ILE A 39 2.08 -7.61 -2.84
CA ILE A 39 2.61 -8.81 -2.16
C ILE A 39 2.04 -8.89 -0.76
N ASP A 40 2.02 -7.79 -0.01
CA ASP A 40 1.46 -7.76 1.34
C ASP A 40 -0.02 -8.17 1.34
N TYR A 41 -0.81 -7.70 0.37
CA TYR A 41 -2.21 -8.11 0.25
C TYR A 41 -2.34 -9.62 -0.01
N ILE A 42 -1.52 -10.16 -0.92
CA ILE A 42 -1.51 -11.59 -1.22
C ILE A 42 -1.12 -12.39 0.04
N THR A 43 -0.10 -11.96 0.77
CA THR A 43 0.31 -12.63 2.01
C THR A 43 -0.73 -12.54 3.11
N GLY A 44 -1.39 -11.39 3.29
CA GLY A 44 -2.47 -11.24 4.25
C GLY A 44 -3.69 -12.12 3.91
N VAL A 45 -4.01 -12.26 2.62
CA VAL A 45 -5.03 -13.21 2.17
C VAL A 45 -4.60 -14.66 2.46
N MET A 46 -3.33 -15.03 2.22
CA MET A 46 -2.83 -16.36 2.57
C MET A 46 -2.93 -16.66 4.07
N CYS A 47 -2.60 -15.68 4.94
CA CYS A 47 -2.79 -15.80 6.39
C CYS A 47 -4.27 -16.06 6.74
N ALA A 48 -5.19 -15.25 6.20
CA ALA A 48 -6.62 -15.42 6.44
C ALA A 48 -7.18 -16.78 5.95
N ILE A 49 -6.63 -17.32 4.85
CA ILE A 49 -6.95 -18.69 4.39
C ILE A 49 -6.45 -19.72 5.41
N ALA A 50 -5.20 -19.60 5.86
CA ALA A 50 -4.59 -20.53 6.81
C ALA A 50 -5.37 -20.57 8.14
N ASP A 51 -5.83 -19.40 8.60
CA ASP A 51 -6.63 -19.24 9.82
C ASP A 51 -8.10 -19.60 9.65
N LYS A 52 -8.53 -19.95 8.42
CA LYS A 52 -9.95 -20.17 8.04
C LYS A 52 -10.87 -19.00 8.43
N SER A 53 -10.32 -17.79 8.49
CA SER A 53 -10.99 -16.57 8.95
C SER A 53 -11.31 -15.60 7.80
N LEU A 54 -11.49 -16.14 6.59
CA LEU A 54 -11.80 -15.36 5.40
C LEU A 54 -13.13 -14.60 5.55
N SER A 55 -13.01 -13.31 5.82
CA SER A 55 -14.13 -12.37 5.81
C SER A 55 -13.89 -11.30 4.76
N SER A 56 -14.88 -11.15 3.87
CA SER A 56 -14.88 -10.10 2.83
C SER A 56 -14.85 -8.69 3.43
N GLU A 57 -15.37 -8.51 4.65
CA GLU A 57 -15.33 -7.23 5.36
C GLU A 57 -13.90 -6.87 5.78
N VAL A 58 -13.14 -7.85 6.27
CA VAL A 58 -11.72 -7.67 6.61
C VAL A 58 -10.89 -7.40 5.36
N GLY A 59 -11.14 -8.14 4.28
CA GLY A 59 -10.48 -7.93 2.98
C GLY A 59 -10.77 -6.54 2.41
N PHE A 60 -12.03 -6.09 2.46
CA PHE A 60 -12.42 -4.76 1.99
C PHE A 60 -11.74 -3.65 2.79
N LYS A 61 -11.70 -3.77 4.13
CA LYS A 61 -10.98 -2.83 4.99
C LYS A 61 -9.49 -2.76 4.65
N GLY A 62 -8.87 -3.90 4.35
CA GLY A 62 -7.48 -3.97 3.89
C GLY A 62 -7.25 -3.23 2.57
N ILE A 63 -8.10 -3.45 1.56
CA ILE A 63 -8.03 -2.75 0.28
C ILE A 63 -8.26 -1.24 0.46
N CYS A 64 -9.25 -0.82 1.26
CA CYS A 64 -9.48 0.59 1.54
C CYS A 64 -8.23 1.26 2.12
N ARG A 65 -7.55 0.61 3.08
CA ARG A 65 -6.30 1.13 3.65
C ARG A 65 -5.22 1.30 2.57
N LYS A 66 -5.05 0.32 1.68
CA LYS A 66 -4.09 0.38 0.57
C LYS A 66 -4.43 1.47 -0.46
N VAL A 67 -5.71 1.72 -0.73
CA VAL A 67 -6.14 2.84 -1.59
C VAL A 67 -5.76 4.20 -0.95
N LEU A 68 -5.95 4.34 0.36
CA LEU A 68 -5.57 5.57 1.08
C LEU A 68 -4.07 5.89 0.96
N ILE A 69 -3.21 4.87 0.91
CA ILE A 69 -1.76 5.05 0.68
C ILE A 69 -1.51 5.80 -0.62
N PHE A 70 -2.09 5.35 -1.73
CA PHE A 70 -1.91 6.00 -3.04
C PHE A 70 -2.52 7.41 -3.09
N LEU A 71 -3.63 7.65 -2.38
CA LEU A 71 -4.18 8.99 -2.24
C LEU A 71 -3.21 9.94 -1.52
N LEU A 72 -2.58 9.47 -0.44
CA LEU A 72 -1.59 10.26 0.29
C LEU A 72 -0.32 10.53 -0.52
N VAL A 73 0.13 9.55 -1.32
CA VAL A 73 1.24 9.76 -2.27
C VAL A 73 0.89 10.85 -3.29
N GLY A 74 -0.32 10.81 -3.84
CA GLY A 74 -0.77 11.83 -4.79
C GLY A 74 -0.95 13.21 -4.16
N ILE A 75 -1.43 13.30 -2.92
CA ILE A 75 -1.45 14.56 -2.15
C ILE A 75 -0.02 15.08 -1.95
N GLY A 76 0.92 14.21 -1.57
CA GLY A 76 2.33 14.58 -1.42
C GLY A 76 2.91 15.16 -2.71
N ASN A 77 2.61 14.54 -3.86
CA ASN A 77 2.99 15.06 -5.17
C ASN A 77 2.35 16.43 -5.49
N ILE A 78 1.05 16.60 -5.20
CA ILE A 78 0.38 17.90 -5.40
C ILE A 78 1.05 18.98 -4.56
N ILE A 79 1.37 18.70 -3.30
CA ILE A 79 2.03 19.69 -2.43
C ILE A 79 3.43 20.02 -2.97
N ASP A 80 4.21 19.01 -3.36
CA ASP A 80 5.53 19.21 -3.97
C ASP A 80 5.48 20.16 -5.17
N VAL A 81 4.58 19.87 -6.12
CA VAL A 81 4.50 20.62 -7.39
C VAL A 81 3.83 21.98 -7.21
N GLN A 82 2.73 22.06 -6.46
CA GLN A 82 1.87 23.25 -6.40
C GLN A 82 2.22 24.21 -5.26
N VAL A 83 2.80 23.71 -4.17
CA VAL A 83 3.12 24.52 -2.98
C VAL A 83 4.61 24.78 -2.88
N LEU A 84 5.43 23.73 -3.01
CA LEU A 84 6.90 23.85 -2.88
C LEU A 84 7.57 24.28 -4.18
N GLY A 85 6.91 24.10 -5.32
CA GLY A 85 7.46 24.40 -6.64
C GLY A 85 8.63 23.51 -7.05
N ALA A 86 8.88 22.41 -6.31
CA ALA A 86 9.95 21.47 -6.56
C ALA A 86 9.39 20.03 -6.43
N PRO A 87 9.46 19.20 -7.48
CA PRO A 87 8.88 17.88 -7.44
C PRO A 87 9.67 16.94 -6.53
N GLY A 88 8.94 16.10 -5.80
CA GLY A 88 9.42 14.79 -5.36
C GLY A 88 9.93 14.69 -3.92
N VAL A 89 10.01 15.75 -3.12
CA VAL A 89 10.50 15.63 -1.74
C VAL A 89 9.46 14.94 -0.84
N LEU A 90 8.26 15.52 -0.73
CA LEU A 90 7.19 14.99 0.12
C LEU A 90 6.62 13.70 -0.44
N ARG A 91 6.43 13.63 -1.76
CA ARG A 91 6.00 12.41 -2.45
C ARG A 91 6.91 11.23 -2.10
N THR A 92 8.23 11.43 -2.22
CA THR A 92 9.23 10.40 -1.91
C THR A 92 9.18 10.02 -0.43
N ALA A 93 9.09 11.00 0.47
CA ALA A 93 8.98 10.74 1.91
C ALA A 93 7.74 9.90 2.26
N VAL A 94 6.58 10.23 1.68
CA VAL A 94 5.34 9.45 1.87
C VAL A 94 5.49 8.04 1.31
N ILE A 95 6.09 7.88 0.13
CA ILE A 95 6.36 6.56 -0.45
C ILE A 95 7.25 5.73 0.48
N PHE A 96 8.37 6.28 0.97
CA PHE A 96 9.27 5.56 1.88
C PHE A 96 8.60 5.18 3.20
N PHE A 97 7.77 6.07 3.75
CA PHE A 97 6.99 5.80 4.95
C PHE A 97 6.08 4.58 4.74
N TYR A 98 5.28 4.58 3.67
CA TYR A 98 4.37 3.47 3.41
C TYR A 98 5.05 2.20 2.92
N LEU A 99 6.17 2.30 2.21
CA LEU A 99 6.99 1.14 1.86
C LEU A 99 7.52 0.45 3.13
N SER A 100 7.90 1.23 4.14
CA SER A 100 8.28 0.70 5.46
C SER A 100 7.09 0.04 6.16
N ASN A 101 5.91 0.66 6.14
CA ASN A 101 4.70 0.09 6.75
C ASN A 101 4.27 -1.24 6.11
N GLU A 102 4.22 -1.29 4.76
CA GLU A 102 3.89 -2.52 4.04
C GLU A 102 5.00 -3.57 4.19
N GLY A 103 6.26 -3.15 4.32
CA GLY A 103 7.37 -4.05 4.62
C GLY A 103 7.26 -4.71 6.00
N VAL A 104 6.84 -3.96 7.02
CA VAL A 104 6.56 -4.48 8.37
C VAL A 104 5.39 -5.47 8.33
N SER A 105 4.28 -5.10 7.70
CA SER A 105 3.11 -5.97 7.51
C SER A 105 3.45 -7.27 6.76
N LEU A 106 4.29 -7.16 5.72
CA LEU A 106 4.75 -8.33 4.97
C LEU A 106 5.58 -9.28 5.83
N LEU A 107 6.48 -8.74 6.67
CA LEU A 107 7.29 -9.55 7.59
C LEU A 107 6.43 -10.25 8.66
N GLU A 108 5.42 -9.56 9.18
CA GLU A 108 4.44 -10.11 10.12
C GLU A 108 3.69 -11.28 9.48
N ASN A 109 3.14 -11.07 8.28
CA ASN A 109 2.45 -12.12 7.52
C ASN A 109 3.36 -13.31 7.20
N ALA A 110 4.61 -13.05 6.81
CA ALA A 110 5.58 -14.12 6.54
C ALA A 110 5.93 -14.93 7.80
N ALA A 111 6.12 -14.26 8.94
CA ALA A 111 6.35 -14.91 10.22
C ALA A 111 5.14 -15.78 10.63
N HIS A 112 3.93 -15.28 10.42
CA HIS A 112 2.68 -16.00 10.71
C HIS A 112 2.56 -17.26 9.82
N LEU A 113 2.91 -17.18 8.54
CA LEU A 113 2.92 -18.32 7.61
C LEU A 113 4.06 -19.33 7.88
N GLY A 114 4.87 -19.13 8.92
CA GLY A 114 5.88 -20.08 9.36
C GLY A 114 7.26 -19.90 8.74
N LEU A 115 7.54 -18.75 8.10
CA LEU A 115 8.92 -18.47 7.70
C LEU A 115 9.82 -18.25 8.93
N PRO A 116 11.06 -18.75 8.91
CA PRO A 116 12.00 -18.55 10.02
C PRO A 116 12.40 -17.08 10.11
N VAL A 117 11.85 -16.37 11.09
CA VAL A 117 12.20 -14.99 11.43
C VAL A 117 12.86 -14.99 12.82
N PRO A 118 14.00 -14.30 13.01
CA PRO A 118 14.66 -14.19 14.32
C PRO A 118 13.71 -13.67 15.40
N ASP A 119 13.79 -14.24 16.61
CA ASP A 119 12.88 -13.90 17.72
C ASP A 119 12.92 -12.41 18.07
N ALA A 120 14.07 -11.77 17.99
CA ALA A 120 14.21 -10.32 18.21
C ALA A 120 13.36 -9.48 17.25
N ILE A 121 13.22 -9.91 15.99
CA ILE A 121 12.38 -9.23 15.00
C ILE A 121 10.90 -9.52 15.28
N LYS A 122 10.56 -10.77 15.60
CA LYS A 122 9.18 -11.14 15.99
C LYS A 122 8.68 -10.31 17.18
N THR A 123 9.48 -10.18 18.24
CA THR A 123 9.13 -9.38 19.41
C THR A 123 8.89 -7.91 19.07
N VAL A 124 9.68 -7.34 18.16
CA VAL A 124 9.48 -5.95 17.72
C VAL A 124 8.18 -5.82 16.90
N LEU A 125 7.89 -6.78 16.02
CA LEU A 125 6.66 -6.80 15.23
C LEU A 125 5.41 -6.93 16.13
N GLU A 126 5.42 -7.85 17.11
CA GLU A 126 4.34 -8.01 18.10
C GLU A 126 4.10 -6.72 18.89
N GLN A 127 5.16 -6.03 19.32
CA GLN A 127 5.03 -4.75 20.02
C GLN A 127 4.43 -3.63 19.15
N LEU A 128 4.68 -3.64 17.84
CA LEU A 128 4.07 -2.70 16.90
C LEU A 128 2.59 -3.02 16.66
N HIS A 129 2.26 -4.31 16.60
CA HIS A 129 0.87 -4.78 16.49
C HIS A 129 0.03 -4.38 17.70
N ASP A 130 0.52 -4.66 18.92
CA ASP A 130 -0.17 -4.29 20.17
C ASP A 130 -0.42 -2.78 20.30
N ARG A 131 0.51 -1.94 19.82
CA ARG A 131 0.33 -0.48 19.79
C ARG A 131 -0.72 -0.04 18.76
N SER A 132 -0.89 -0.81 17.70
CA SER A 132 -1.83 -0.50 16.62
C SER A 132 -3.26 -0.94 16.94
N ASP A 133 -3.42 -2.04 17.68
CA ASP A 133 -4.71 -2.62 18.06
C ASP A 133 -5.26 -2.13 19.42
N GLY A 134 -4.45 -1.45 20.26
CA GLY A 134 -4.99 -0.59 21.30
C GLY A 134 -4.03 -0.13 22.39
N LYS A 135 -3.83 1.20 22.48
CA LYS A 135 -3.99 2.02 23.72
C LYS A 135 -4.26 3.50 23.37
N GLU A 136 -5.48 3.80 22.89
CA GLU A 136 -6.18 5.01 23.37
C GLU A 136 -6.79 4.64 24.72
N GLY A 137 -6.16 5.05 25.81
CA GLY A 137 -6.61 4.67 27.14
C GLY A 137 -5.62 4.96 28.27
N GLN A 138 -5.15 6.21 28.36
CA GLN A 138 -5.14 7.02 29.58
C GLN A 138 -4.86 8.48 29.23
#